data_AF-A0A1A9QBZ5-F1
#
_entry.id   AF-A0A1A9QBZ5-F1
#
_cell.length_a   1.000
_cell.length_b   1.000
_cell.length_c   1.000
_cell.angle_alpha   90.00
_cell.angle_beta   90.00
_cell.angle_gamma   90.00
#
_symmetry.space_group_name_H-M   'P 1'
#
loop_
_entity.id
_entity.type
_entity.pdbx_description
1 polymer ?
#
loop_
_entity_poly.entity_id
_entity_poly.type
_entity_poly.pdbx_seq_one_letter_code
_entity_poly.pdbx_strand_id
1 'polypeptide(L)'
;MNKTFSENLSEDFKKENYYLPLWEDNVSWKKQHDGLPSKYSKSFNPYERWPTPESFRNYCYDEAEKDKEVKDCNTSWGWCEHCVRSKNWD
;
A
#
# COMPACT_ATOMS: atom_id res chain seq x y z
N MET A 1 -4.71 6.29 14.56
CA MET A 1 -3.83 5.25 13.99
C MET A 1 -2.76 5.98 13.19
N ASN A 2 -1.80 6.55 13.92
CA ASN A 2 -0.40 6.10 14.06
C ASN A 2 0.50 6.50 12.88
N LYS A 3 0.80 7.80 12.82
CA LYS A 3 1.96 8.39 12.11
C LYS A 3 3.25 7.59 12.36
N THR A 4 3.36 7.05 13.58
CA THR A 4 4.42 6.17 14.07
C THR A 4 4.55 4.83 13.31
N PHE A 5 3.49 4.32 12.68
CA PHE A 5 3.55 3.06 11.92
C PHE A 5 4.12 3.27 10.51
N SER A 6 3.71 4.35 9.83
CA SER A 6 4.31 4.75 8.54
C SER A 6 5.80 5.06 8.67
N GLU A 7 6.24 5.56 9.83
CA GLU A 7 7.65 5.83 10.14
C GLU A 7 8.46 4.59 10.55
N ASN A 8 7.78 3.56 11.08
CA ASN A 8 8.36 2.27 11.50
C ASN A 8 8.19 1.16 10.45
N LEU A 9 8.14 1.51 9.16
CA LEU A 9 8.43 0.52 8.11
C LEU A 9 9.88 0.02 8.30
N SER A 10 10.10 -1.28 8.08
CA SER A 10 11.40 -1.93 8.28
C SER A 10 12.52 -1.22 7.52
N GLU A 11 13.77 -1.36 7.97
CA GLU A 11 14.93 -0.82 7.26
C GLU A 11 15.04 -1.30 5.81
N ASP A 12 14.52 -2.50 5.49
CA ASP A 12 14.49 -3.04 4.14
C ASP A 12 13.57 -2.23 3.21
N PHE A 13 12.45 -1.71 3.72
CA PHE A 13 11.59 -0.76 2.99
C PHE A 13 12.29 0.55 2.66
N LYS A 14 13.09 1.04 3.61
CA LYS A 14 13.89 2.26 3.45
C LYS A 14 15.01 2.06 2.43
N LYS A 15 15.62 0.86 2.39
CA LYS A 15 16.68 0.51 1.43
C LYS A 15 16.17 0.41 -0.01
N GLU A 16 14.96 -0.12 -0.22
CA GLU A 16 14.40 -0.27 -1.56
C GLU A 16 13.70 0.99 -2.10
N ASN A 17 13.77 2.13 -1.39
CA ASN A 17 13.07 3.37 -1.75
C ASN A 17 11.54 3.22 -1.84
N TYR A 18 10.96 2.32 -1.04
CA TYR A 18 9.50 2.19 -0.95
C TYR A 18 8.94 2.88 0.29
N TYR A 19 7.68 3.28 0.22
CA TYR A 19 6.95 3.86 1.34
C TYR A 19 5.48 3.50 1.30
N LEU A 20 4.86 3.36 2.48
CA LEU A 20 3.42 3.35 2.64
C LEU A 20 2.97 4.82 2.79
N PRO A 21 2.01 5.31 1.98
CA PRO A 21 1.52 6.67 2.15
C PRO A 21 0.98 6.92 3.56
N LEU A 22 1.11 8.15 4.05
CA LEU A 22 0.56 8.53 5.35
C LEU A 22 -0.97 8.32 5.35
N TRP A 23 -1.53 7.96 6.50
CA TRP A 23 -2.97 7.70 6.64
C TRP A 23 -3.83 8.88 6.14
N GLU A 24 -3.37 10.10 6.44
CA GLU A 24 -4.03 11.36 6.08
C GLU A 24 -3.77 11.83 4.63
N ASP A 25 -2.85 11.18 3.90
CA ASP A 25 -2.51 11.54 2.53
C ASP A 25 -3.53 10.98 1.53
N ASN A 26 -4.73 11.56 1.56
CA ASN A 26 -5.85 11.17 0.70
C ASN A 26 -5.51 11.31 -0.81
N VAL A 27 -4.58 12.18 -1.17
CA VAL A 27 -4.17 12.39 -2.58
C VAL A 27 -3.41 11.17 -3.07
N SER A 28 -2.41 10.70 -2.31
CA SER A 28 -1.66 9.50 -2.65
C SER A 28 -2.54 8.25 -2.67
N TRP A 29 -3.43 8.09 -1.68
CA TRP A 29 -4.36 6.97 -1.63
C TRP A 29 -5.31 6.93 -2.82
N LYS A 30 -5.84 8.09 -3.23
CA LYS A 30 -6.68 8.19 -4.43
C LYS A 30 -5.89 7.81 -5.68
N LYS A 31 -4.69 8.36 -5.87
CA LYS A 31 -3.83 8.06 -7.04
C LYS A 31 -3.52 6.57 -7.14
N GLN A 32 -3.24 5.91 -6.02
CA GLN A 32 -2.98 4.47 -5.97
C GLN A 32 -4.23 3.64 -6.30
N HIS A 33 -5.36 3.98 -5.68
CA HIS A 33 -6.64 3.31 -5.90
C HIS A 33 -7.09 3.39 -7.35
N ASP A 34 -7.04 4.58 -7.95
CA ASP A 34 -7.34 4.82 -9.36
C ASP A 34 -6.42 4.03 -10.30
N GLY A 35 -5.19 3.72 -9.86
CA GLY A 35 -4.21 2.92 -10.58
C GLY A 35 -4.33 1.41 -10.41
N LEU A 36 -5.18 0.90 -9.50
CA LEU A 36 -5.30 -0.55 -9.28
C LEU A 36 -5.69 -1.33 -10.54
N PRO A 37 -6.64 -0.88 -11.39
CA PRO A 37 -7.05 -1.66 -12.56
C PRO A 37 -5.95 -1.92 -13.57
N SER A 38 -4.90 -1.08 -13.62
CA SER A 38 -3.76 -1.31 -14.51
C SER A 38 -2.79 -2.37 -13.98
N LYS A 39 -2.88 -2.71 -12.68
CA LYS A 39 -2.06 -3.75 -12.04
C LYS A 39 -2.68 -5.14 -12.12
N TYR A 40 -4.00 -5.24 -12.21
CA TYR A 40 -4.70 -6.52 -12.24
C TYR A 40 -5.07 -6.96 -13.65
N SER A 41 -5.18 -8.28 -13.84
CA SER A 41 -5.69 -8.85 -15.07
C SER A 41 -7.16 -8.47 -15.26
N LYS A 42 -7.65 -8.46 -16.50
CA LYS A 42 -9.05 -8.13 -16.84
C LYS A 42 -10.10 -8.98 -16.11
N SER A 43 -9.70 -10.12 -15.54
CA SER A 43 -10.56 -11.05 -14.81
C SER A 43 -10.68 -10.73 -13.32
N PHE A 44 -9.94 -9.73 -12.81
CA PHE A 44 -10.04 -9.28 -11.43
C PHE A 44 -10.31 -7.77 -11.40
N ASN A 45 -11.48 -7.38 -10.90
CA ASN A 45 -11.81 -5.98 -10.70
C ASN A 45 -11.45 -5.56 -9.25
N PRO A 46 -10.37 -4.79 -9.04
CA PRO A 46 -9.97 -4.39 -7.69
C PRO A 46 -11.04 -3.55 -6.98
N TYR A 47 -11.93 -2.89 -7.71
CA TYR A 47 -13.01 -2.08 -7.14
C TYR A 47 -14.14 -2.90 -6.54
N GLU A 48 -14.24 -4.20 -6.84
CA GLU A 48 -15.16 -5.07 -6.10
C GLU A 48 -14.67 -5.35 -4.68
N ARG A 49 -13.35 -5.39 -4.50
CA ARG A 49 -12.72 -5.67 -3.20
C ARG A 49 -12.45 -4.40 -2.39
N TRP A 50 -12.04 -3.34 -3.07
CA TRP A 50 -11.78 -2.03 -2.48
C TRP A 50 -12.51 -0.97 -3.31
N PRO A 51 -13.81 -0.75 -3.07
CA PRO A 51 -14.62 0.16 -3.89
C PRO A 51 -14.23 1.63 -3.74
N THR A 52 -13.54 2.00 -2.66
CA THR A 52 -13.14 3.38 -2.37
C THR A 52 -11.67 3.49 -1.98
N PRO A 53 -11.02 4.65 -2.19
CA PRO A 53 -9.66 4.89 -1.69
C PRO A 53 -9.53 4.67 -0.19
N GLU A 54 -10.57 4.98 0.59
CA GLU A 54 -10.59 4.72 2.03
C GLU A 54 -10.61 3.23 2.35
N SER A 55 -11.44 2.43 1.66
CA SER A 55 -11.44 0.97 1.86
C SER A 55 -10.10 0.33 1.50
N PHE A 56 -9.43 0.87 0.48
CA PHE A 56 -8.10 0.43 0.08
C PHE A 56 -7.04 0.82 1.11
N ARG A 57 -7.04 2.07 1.58
CA ARG A 57 -6.17 2.53 2.68
C ARG A 57 -6.33 1.66 3.92
N ASN A 58 -7.57 1.43 4.35
CA ASN A 58 -7.85 0.64 5.55
C ASN A 58 -7.31 -0.78 5.41
N TYR A 59 -7.53 -1.43 4.26
CA TYR A 59 -6.92 -2.73 3.95
C TYR A 59 -5.39 -2.70 4.08
N CYS A 60 -4.75 -1.70 3.48
CA CYS A 60 -3.30 -1.60 3.49
C CYS A 60 -2.72 -1.43 4.90
N TYR A 61 -3.38 -0.64 5.74
CA TYR A 61 -2.96 -0.48 7.13
C TYR A 61 -3.30 -1.70 7.98
N ASP A 62 -4.44 -2.35 7.77
CA ASP A 62 -4.80 -3.59 8.49
C ASP A 62 -3.77 -4.71 8.21
N GLU A 63 -3.34 -4.85 6.95
CA GLU A 63 -2.30 -5.83 6.58
C GLU A 63 -0.94 -5.43 7.14
N ALA A 64 -0.58 -4.15 7.06
CA ALA A 64 0.66 -3.66 7.64
C ALA A 64 0.70 -3.86 9.17
N GLU A 65 -0.41 -3.60 9.88
CA GLU A 65 -0.51 -3.83 11.32
C GLU A 65 -0.43 -5.31 11.70
N LYS A 66 -0.82 -6.22 10.81
CA LYS A 66 -0.61 -7.67 10.97
C LYS A 66 0.85 -8.05 10.73
N ASP A 67 1.48 -7.45 9.72
CA ASP A 67 2.89 -7.64 9.36
C ASP A 67 3.78 -6.54 9.96
N LYS A 68 3.80 -6.45 11.30
CA LYS A 68 4.50 -5.38 12.06
C LYS A 68 6.00 -5.28 11.78
N GLU A 69 6.61 -6.37 11.32
CA GLU A 69 8.03 -6.41 10.97
C GLU A 69 8.26 -6.33 9.46
N VAL A 70 7.18 -6.25 8.66
CA VAL A 70 7.23 -6.11 7.20
C VAL A 70 8.01 -7.28 6.57
N LYS A 71 7.95 -8.46 7.21
CA LYS A 71 8.74 -9.65 6.86
C LYS A 71 8.17 -10.37 5.64
N ASP A 72 6.85 -10.33 5.48
CA ASP A 72 6.15 -10.94 4.35
C ASP A 72 5.89 -9.93 3.23
N CYS A 73 6.51 -8.77 3.33
CA CYS A 73 6.28 -7.67 2.44
C CYS A 73 7.18 -7.76 1.21
N ASN A 74 6.69 -8.47 0.20
CA ASN A 74 7.32 -8.56 -1.11
C ASN A 74 6.71 -7.49 -2.04
N THR A 75 7.53 -6.59 -2.58
CA THR A 75 7.06 -5.53 -3.49
C THR A 75 6.54 -6.06 -4.83
N SER A 76 6.79 -7.34 -5.12
CA SER A 76 6.30 -8.02 -6.32
C SER A 76 5.06 -8.89 -6.06
N TRP A 77 4.73 -9.24 -4.80
CA TRP A 77 3.64 -10.18 -4.45
C TRP A 77 3.01 -9.84 -3.08
N GLY A 78 1.70 -10.01 -2.93
CA GLY A 78 1.00 -9.87 -1.65
C GLY A 78 0.50 -8.45 -1.36
N TRP A 79 0.24 -8.11 -0.09
CA TRP A 79 -0.38 -6.82 0.25
C TRP A 79 0.50 -5.63 -0.15
N CYS A 80 1.83 -5.78 -0.08
CA CYS A 80 2.78 -4.72 -0.36
C CYS A 80 2.84 -4.28 -1.82
N GLU A 81 2.71 -5.22 -2.77
CA GLU A 81 2.65 -4.92 -4.20
C GLU A 81 1.60 -3.85 -4.54
N HIS A 82 0.49 -3.87 -3.80
CA HIS A 82 -0.62 -2.97 -3.99
C HIS A 82 -0.47 -1.71 -3.13
N CYS A 83 -0.10 -1.89 -1.87
CA CYS A 83 -0.18 -0.87 -0.84
C CYS A 83 1.02 0.08 -0.79
N VAL A 84 2.20 -0.36 -1.20
CA VAL A 84 3.42 0.45 -1.10
C VAL A 84 3.76 1.13 -2.42
N ARG A 85 4.41 2.29 -2.35
CA ARG A 85 4.85 3.06 -3.50
C ARG A 85 6.36 3.14 -3.55
N SER A 86 6.92 3.02 -4.75
CA SER A 86 8.32 3.34 -4.98
C SER A 86 8.47 4.85 -5.15
N LYS A 87 9.41 5.46 -4.43
CA LYS A 87 9.80 6.87 -4.59
C LYS A 87 10.39 7.17 -5.97
N ASN A 88 10.85 6.14 -6.69
CA ASN A 88 11.41 6.30 -8.05
C ASN A 88 10.33 6.52 -9.12
N TRP A 89 9.06 6.26 -8.79
CA TRP A 89 7.92 6.29 -9.72
C TRP A 89 6.81 7.26 -9.25
N ASP A 90 7.11 8.11 -8.28
CA ASP A 90 6.27 9.27 -7.91
C ASP A 90 6.80 10.55 -8.53
#